data_AF-A3M0F5-F1
#
_entry.id   AF-A3M0F5-F1
#
_cell.length_a   1.000
_cell.length_b   1.000
_cell.length_c   1.000
_cell.angle_alpha   90.00
_cell.angle_beta   90.00
_cell.angle_gamma   90.00
#
_symmetry.space_group_name_H-M   'P 1'
#
loop_
_entity.id
_entity.type
_entity.pdbx_description
1 polymer ?
#
loop_
_entity_poly.entity_id
_entity_poly.type
_entity_poly.pdbx_seq_one_letter_code
_entity_poly.pdbx_strand_id
1 'polypeptide(L)'
;MSEPIKGTDADTSTVAKEAVPNKPEPIDSDYVETDKDKVDFTKGGVEKFKFYPDNPENHRHKYKWTHKEPSKYYDPCEESRQASLNCILRNQDDKLVCQDFFDAYKECRKDFFNKKRKDRIEGRGGWGFW
;
A
#
# COMPACT_ATOMS: atom_id res chain seq x y z
N MET A 1 3.86 18.54 -54.06
CA MET A 1 2.40 18.74 -54.08
C MET A 1 1.81 17.44 -53.56
N SER A 2 1.18 17.30 -52.41
CA SER A 2 0.86 18.17 -51.27
C SER A 2 0.52 17.19 -50.15
N GLU A 3 0.97 17.44 -48.91
CA GLU A 3 0.37 16.85 -47.70
C GLU A 3 -1.10 17.34 -47.59
N PRO A 4 -1.88 17.05 -46.52
CA PRO A 4 -1.93 15.94 -45.55
C PRO A 4 -3.39 15.41 -45.42
N ILE A 5 -3.65 14.40 -44.59
CA ILE A 5 -4.97 14.33 -43.92
C ILE A 5 -4.74 14.70 -42.45
N LYS A 6 -5.01 15.99 -42.20
CA LYS A 6 -5.14 16.65 -40.91
C LYS A 6 -6.46 16.21 -40.27
N GLY A 7 -6.45 16.08 -38.94
CA GLY A 7 -7.60 15.64 -38.16
C GLY A 7 -8.69 16.69 -38.00
N THR A 8 -9.31 16.64 -36.81
CA THR A 8 -10.39 17.50 -36.28
C THR A 8 -11.80 17.00 -36.70
N ASP A 9 -12.85 16.95 -35.87
CA ASP A 9 -13.15 17.54 -34.57
C ASP A 9 -14.17 16.70 -33.76
N ALA A 10 -14.25 17.05 -32.49
CA ALA A 10 -15.30 16.72 -31.53
C ALA A 10 -16.73 16.72 -32.09
N ASP A 11 -17.54 15.77 -31.60
CA ASP A 11 -18.87 16.15 -31.12
C ASP A 11 -19.08 15.59 -29.72
N THR A 12 -19.32 16.54 -28.83
CA THR A 12 -19.63 16.38 -27.42
C THR A 12 -21.13 16.40 -27.32
N SER A 13 -21.76 15.34 -26.81
CA SER A 13 -23.02 15.56 -26.10
C SER A 13 -23.24 14.56 -24.98
N THR A 14 -22.90 15.06 -23.79
CA THR A 14 -23.78 15.05 -22.61
C THR A 14 -24.36 13.71 -22.18
N VAL A 15 -23.69 13.07 -21.22
CA VAL A 15 -24.42 12.38 -20.15
C VAL A 15 -24.08 13.07 -18.83
N ALA A 16 -25.15 13.53 -18.19
CA ALA A 16 -25.18 14.38 -17.03
C ALA A 16 -24.39 13.80 -15.86
N LYS A 17 -23.70 14.69 -15.14
CA LYS A 17 -23.23 14.44 -13.79
C LYS A 17 -24.44 14.33 -12.88
N GLU A 18 -24.92 13.12 -12.64
CA GLU A 18 -25.73 12.85 -11.46
C GLU A 18 -24.81 12.73 -10.25
N ALA A 19 -25.06 13.59 -9.27
CA ALA A 19 -24.40 13.57 -7.98
C ALA A 19 -24.73 12.24 -7.28
N VAL A 20 -23.72 11.38 -7.08
CA VAL A 20 -23.86 10.18 -6.26
C VAL A 20 -23.53 10.54 -4.81
N PRO A 21 -24.52 10.58 -3.89
CA PRO A 21 -24.27 10.76 -2.47
C PRO A 21 -23.76 9.45 -1.87
N ASN A 22 -22.68 9.54 -1.08
CA ASN A 22 -22.01 8.45 -0.36
C ASN A 22 -21.29 7.41 -1.23
N LYS A 23 -20.14 7.81 -1.81
CA LYS A 23 -19.12 6.84 -2.21
C LYS A 23 -18.41 6.35 -0.93
N PRO A 24 -18.44 5.05 -0.59
CA PRO A 24 -17.55 4.53 0.45
C PRO A 24 -16.10 4.84 0.05
N GLU A 25 -15.32 5.36 1.00
CA GLU A 25 -13.87 5.54 0.89
C GLU A 25 -13.26 4.35 0.12
N PRO A 26 -12.40 4.60 -0.89
CA PRO A 26 -11.84 3.52 -1.68
C PRO A 26 -11.18 2.52 -0.74
N ILE A 27 -11.64 1.26 -0.80
CA ILE A 27 -11.02 0.15 -0.09
C ILE A 27 -9.55 0.20 -0.51
N ASP A 28 -8.67 0.54 0.43
CA ASP A 28 -7.23 0.65 0.21
C ASP A 28 -6.72 -0.74 -0.20
N SER A 29 -6.80 -1.02 -1.50
CA SER A 29 -6.49 -2.31 -2.07
C SER A 29 -4.99 -2.49 -2.05
N ASP A 30 -4.52 -3.72 -1.83
CA ASP A 30 -3.09 -4.08 -1.92
C ASP A 30 -2.54 -4.01 -3.37
N TYR A 31 -3.23 -3.31 -4.27
CA TYR A 31 -2.83 -3.23 -5.66
C TYR A 31 -1.64 -2.28 -5.80
N VAL A 32 -0.53 -2.84 -6.30
CA VAL A 32 0.66 -2.08 -6.67
C VAL A 32 0.57 -1.79 -8.17
N GLU A 33 0.53 -0.51 -8.54
CA GLU A 33 0.62 -0.12 -9.94
C GLU A 33 2.05 -0.38 -10.43
N THR A 34 2.19 -1.28 -11.39
CA THR A 34 3.48 -1.66 -11.98
C THR A 34 3.86 -0.82 -13.19
N ASP A 35 2.89 -0.11 -13.78
CA ASP A 35 3.09 0.67 -14.99
C ASP A 35 3.82 1.98 -14.68
N LYS A 36 5.07 2.08 -15.13
CA LYS A 36 5.97 3.22 -14.88
C LYS A 36 5.36 4.55 -15.30
N ASP A 37 4.63 4.57 -16.41
CA ASP A 37 4.04 5.80 -16.97
C ASP A 37 2.90 6.37 -16.10
N LYS A 38 2.33 5.55 -15.21
CA LYS A 38 1.27 5.94 -14.29
C LYS A 38 1.79 6.35 -12.91
N VAL A 39 3.05 6.07 -12.59
CA VAL A 39 3.64 6.35 -11.27
C VAL A 39 4.40 7.67 -11.32
N ASP A 40 3.85 8.69 -10.65
CA ASP A 40 4.50 9.99 -10.50
C ASP A 40 4.95 10.21 -9.05
N PHE A 41 6.26 10.08 -8.82
CA PHE A 41 6.87 10.26 -7.50
C PHE A 41 7.02 11.73 -7.08
N THR A 42 6.72 12.70 -7.96
CA THR A 42 6.82 14.13 -7.64
C THR A 42 5.51 14.70 -7.08
N LYS A 43 4.41 13.96 -7.22
CA LYS A 43 3.07 14.39 -6.81
C LYS A 43 2.67 13.74 -5.48
N GLY A 44 2.85 14.46 -4.38
CA GLY A 44 2.43 14.03 -3.04
C GLY A 44 3.23 14.69 -1.93
N GLY A 45 2.75 14.57 -0.69
CA GLY A 45 3.53 14.91 0.50
C GLY A 45 4.42 13.75 0.95
N VAL A 46 5.40 14.04 1.80
CA VAL A 46 6.33 13.03 2.36
C VAL A 46 5.61 11.85 3.03
N GLU A 47 4.43 12.11 3.59
CA GLU A 47 3.58 11.16 4.28
C GLU A 47 3.01 10.03 3.39
N LYS A 48 3.03 10.22 2.05
CA LYS A 48 2.49 9.23 1.10
C LYS A 48 3.56 8.28 0.56
N PHE A 49 4.84 8.59 0.75
CA PHE A 49 5.92 7.72 0.25
C PHE A 49 6.07 6.51 1.17
N LYS A 50 5.69 5.35 0.65
CA LYS A 50 5.94 4.04 1.27
C LYS A 50 7.17 3.41 0.63
N PHE A 51 8.12 2.97 1.44
CA PHE A 51 9.39 2.36 1.00
C PHE A 51 9.35 0.82 0.95
N TYR A 52 8.22 0.24 1.32
CA TYR A 52 8.01 -1.21 1.38
C TYR A 52 6.82 -1.62 0.52
N PRO A 53 6.80 -2.86 -0.01
CA PRO A 53 5.76 -3.33 -0.92
C PRO A 53 4.44 -3.70 -0.22
N ASP A 54 4.47 -4.00 1.08
CA ASP A 54 3.30 -4.37 1.86
C ASP A 54 2.36 -3.18 2.12
N ASN A 55 1.07 -3.42 2.36
CA ASN A 55 0.15 -2.37 2.80
C ASN A 55 -0.39 -2.65 4.22
N PRO A 56 0.37 -2.31 5.29
CA PRO A 56 0.01 -2.63 6.66
C PRO A 56 -1.30 -1.97 7.11
N GLU A 57 -1.72 -0.91 6.41
CA GLU A 57 -2.95 -0.20 6.73
C GLU A 57 -4.22 -0.81 6.14
N ASN A 58 -4.11 -1.84 5.29
CA ASN A 58 -5.29 -2.47 4.70
C ASN A 58 -6.15 -3.17 5.78
N HIS A 59 -7.47 -3.00 5.67
CA HIS A 59 -8.48 -3.69 6.47
C HIS A 59 -8.31 -5.22 6.50
N ARG A 60 -7.75 -5.83 5.46
CA ARG A 60 -7.48 -7.27 5.42
C ARG A 60 -6.57 -7.73 6.56
N HIS A 61 -5.56 -6.93 6.94
CA HIS A 61 -4.64 -7.26 8.03
C HIS A 61 -5.34 -7.26 9.39
N LYS A 62 -6.34 -6.39 9.57
CA LYS A 62 -7.19 -6.37 10.77
C LYS A 62 -7.96 -7.69 10.92
N TYR A 63 -8.62 -8.15 9.85
CA TYR A 63 -9.32 -9.43 9.84
C TYR A 63 -8.38 -10.61 10.13
N LYS A 64 -7.23 -10.69 9.44
CA LYS A 64 -6.25 -11.76 9.65
C LYS A 64 -5.66 -11.74 11.06
N TRP A 65 -5.47 -10.56 11.63
CA TRP A 65 -5.00 -10.40 13.01
C TRP A 65 -5.99 -10.94 14.03
N THR A 66 -7.29 -10.67 13.86
CA THR A 66 -8.31 -11.13 14.82
C THR A 66 -8.66 -12.60 14.68
N HIS A 67 -8.59 -13.16 13.48
CA HIS A 67 -8.96 -14.55 13.19
C HIS A 67 -7.77 -15.51 13.22
N LYS A 68 -6.58 -15.05 13.64
CA LYS A 68 -5.44 -15.93 13.81
C LYS A 68 -5.71 -16.92 14.96
N GLU A 69 -5.26 -18.16 14.79
CA GLU A 69 -5.38 -19.18 15.83
C GLU A 69 -4.65 -18.75 17.11
N PRO A 70 -5.17 -19.14 18.30
CA PRO A 70 -4.42 -19.01 19.55
C PRO A 70 -3.05 -19.67 19.37
N SER A 71 -1.98 -19.04 19.87
CA SER A 71 -0.56 -19.39 19.66
C SER A 71 0.08 -19.00 18.31
N LYS A 72 -0.69 -18.74 17.26
CA LYS A 72 -0.11 -18.39 15.95
C LYS A 72 0.34 -16.92 15.90
N TYR A 73 1.55 -16.69 15.37
CA TYR A 73 2.03 -15.35 15.03
C TYR A 73 1.50 -14.94 13.65
N TYR A 74 1.07 -13.68 13.55
CA TYR A 74 0.66 -13.10 12.28
C TYR A 74 1.56 -11.89 11.98
N ASP A 75 2.20 -11.93 10.82
CA ASP A 75 3.06 -10.87 10.32
C ASP A 75 2.33 -10.12 9.18
N PRO A 76 1.98 -8.83 9.36
CA PRO A 76 1.39 -8.02 8.30
C PRO A 76 2.39 -7.58 7.23
N CYS A 77 3.70 -7.70 7.49
CA CYS A 77 4.79 -7.22 6.64
C CYS A 77 5.62 -8.38 6.09
N GLU A 78 4.93 -9.44 5.67
CA GLU A 78 5.56 -10.70 5.30
C GLU A 78 6.47 -10.56 4.06
N GLU A 79 6.06 -9.79 3.04
CA GLU A 79 6.87 -9.61 1.83
C GLU A 79 8.16 -8.86 2.14
N SER A 80 8.09 -7.79 2.93
CA SER A 80 9.25 -7.03 3.40
C SER A 80 10.20 -7.90 4.24
N ARG A 81 9.64 -8.75 5.12
CA ARG A 81 10.43 -9.71 5.89
C ARG A 81 11.15 -10.69 4.97
N GLN A 82 10.44 -11.29 4.02
CA GLN A 82 11.03 -12.24 3.07
C GLN A 82 12.11 -11.56 2.22
N ALA A 83 11.91 -10.32 1.76
CA ALA A 83 12.90 -9.55 1.02
C ALA A 83 14.20 -9.35 1.84
N SER A 84 14.07 -8.98 3.13
CA SER A 84 15.24 -8.82 4.01
C SER A 84 16.00 -10.14 4.20
N LEU A 85 15.30 -11.26 4.40
CA LEU A 85 15.93 -12.57 4.52
C LEU A 85 16.59 -13.01 3.21
N ASN A 86 15.93 -12.79 2.08
CA ASN A 86 16.47 -13.09 0.76
C ASN A 86 17.76 -12.31 0.48
N CYS A 87 17.85 -11.06 0.95
CA CYS A 87 19.09 -10.30 0.84
C CYS A 87 20.23 -10.94 1.63
N ILE A 88 20.00 -11.36 2.88
CA ILE A 88 21.03 -12.03 3.70
C ILE A 88 21.46 -13.35 3.07
N LEU A 89 20.52 -14.13 2.54
CA LEU A 89 20.81 -15.42 1.93
C LEU A 89 21.73 -15.28 0.71
N ARG A 90 21.61 -14.17 -0.03
CA ARG A 90 22.45 -13.83 -1.19
C ARG A 90 23.77 -13.17 -0.78
N ASN A 91 23.79 -12.42 0.31
CA ASN A 91 24.94 -11.64 0.80
C ASN A 91 25.34 -12.12 2.20
N GLN A 92 25.89 -13.34 2.28
CA GLN A 92 26.22 -13.93 3.58
C GLN A 92 27.41 -13.22 4.26
N ASP A 93 28.36 -12.74 3.45
CA ASP A 93 29.62 -12.13 3.89
C ASP A 93 29.45 -10.68 4.35
N ASP A 94 28.64 -9.90 3.63
CA ASP A 94 28.33 -8.50 3.98
C ASP A 94 26.83 -8.30 4.16
N LYS A 95 26.41 -8.27 5.44
CA LYS A 95 25.00 -8.09 5.82
C LYS A 95 24.57 -6.62 5.83
N LEU A 96 25.52 -5.67 5.81
CA LEU A 96 25.21 -4.24 5.89
C LEU A 96 24.55 -3.73 4.61
N VAL A 97 24.82 -4.38 3.48
CA VAL A 97 24.14 -4.13 2.20
C VAL A 97 22.62 -4.33 2.32
N CYS A 98 22.16 -5.13 3.28
CA CYS A 98 20.75 -5.44 3.47
C CYS A 98 20.01 -4.46 4.40
N GLN A 99 20.67 -3.39 4.86
CA GLN A 99 20.10 -2.48 5.87
C GLN A 99 18.78 -1.84 5.41
N ASP A 100 18.70 -1.43 4.15
CA ASP A 100 17.49 -0.81 3.58
C ASP A 100 16.27 -1.74 3.63
N PHE A 101 16.47 -3.05 3.43
CA PHE A 101 15.39 -4.04 3.52
C PHE A 101 14.90 -4.22 4.97
N PHE A 102 15.80 -4.15 5.95
CA PHE A 102 15.41 -4.19 7.35
C PHE A 102 14.70 -2.92 7.80
N ASP A 103 15.15 -1.78 7.29
CA ASP A 103 14.52 -0.48 7.56
C ASP A 103 13.10 -0.45 6.97
N ALA A 104 12.92 -0.95 5.75
CA ALA A 104 11.61 -1.15 5.13
C ALA A 104 10.68 -2.03 5.99
N TYR A 105 11.17 -3.17 6.50
CA TYR A 105 10.39 -4.03 7.40
C TYR A 105 10.05 -3.37 8.75
N LYS A 106 11.00 -2.62 9.33
CA LYS A 106 10.78 -1.89 10.60
C LYS A 106 9.71 -0.80 10.43
N GLU A 107 9.76 -0.03 9.34
CA GLU A 107 8.77 1.00 9.04
C GLU A 107 7.38 0.37 8.79
N CYS A 108 7.29 -0.69 7.99
CA CYS A 108 6.01 -1.38 7.78
C CYS A 108 5.36 -1.85 9.09
N ARG A 109 6.16 -2.44 9.99
CA ARG A 109 5.66 -2.87 11.30
C ARG A 109 5.21 -1.70 12.16
N LYS A 110 5.97 -0.62 12.15
CA LYS A 110 5.63 0.61 12.88
C LYS A 110 4.30 1.16 12.40
N ASP A 111 4.05 1.20 11.11
CA ASP A 111 2.79 1.70 10.53
C ASP A 111 1.60 0.80 10.88
N PHE A 112 1.77 -0.52 10.85
CA PHE A 112 0.72 -1.44 11.32
C PHE A 112 0.31 -1.18 12.78
N PHE A 113 1.29 -1.08 13.68
CA PHE A 113 1.00 -0.85 15.11
C PHE A 113 0.51 0.57 15.38
N ASN A 114 0.96 1.56 14.60
CA ASN A 114 0.45 2.92 14.66
C ASN A 114 -1.02 2.97 14.27
N LYS A 115 -1.40 2.29 13.16
CA LYS A 115 -2.80 2.14 12.78
C LYS A 115 -3.63 1.48 13.88
N LYS A 116 -3.16 0.36 14.43
CA LYS A 116 -3.86 -0.32 15.53
C LYS A 116 -4.05 0.58 16.75
N ARG A 117 -3.01 1.34 17.13
CA ARG A 117 -3.09 2.30 18.25
C ARG A 117 -4.07 3.43 17.93
N LYS A 118 -4.02 3.98 16.72
CA LYS A 118 -4.91 5.04 16.23
C LYS A 118 -6.37 4.58 16.23
N ASP A 119 -6.64 3.40 15.69
CA ASP A 119 -7.96 2.78 15.71
C ASP A 119 -8.48 2.57 17.14
N ARG A 120 -7.63 2.17 18.07
CA ARG A 120 -8.00 2.05 19.50
C ARG A 120 -8.36 3.42 20.11
N ILE A 121 -7.61 4.47 19.81
CA ILE A 121 -7.87 5.83 20.31
C ILE A 121 -9.16 6.39 19.72
N GLU A 122 -9.40 6.14 18.43
CA GLU A 122 -10.58 6.60 17.70
C GLU A 122 -11.83 5.73 17.93
N GLY A 123 -11.75 4.74 18.81
CA GLY A 123 -12.88 3.84 19.10
C GLY A 123 -13.24 2.87 17.97
N ARG A 124 -12.40 2.77 16.93
CA ARG A 124 -12.53 1.77 15.86
C ARG A 124 -12.09 0.41 16.39
N GLY A 125 -13.04 -0.32 16.98
CA GLY A 125 -12.84 -1.68 17.52
C GLY A 125 -12.46 -2.72 16.46
N GLY A 126 -12.31 -3.99 16.87
CA GLY A 126 -12.04 -5.11 15.96
C GLY A 126 -10.55 -5.47 15.79
N TRP A 127 -9.74 -5.27 16.84
CA TRP A 127 -8.32 -5.66 16.87
C TRP A 127 -8.03 -6.83 17.84
N GLY A 128 -9.08 -7.55 18.23
CA GLY A 128 -9.07 -8.61 19.26
C GLY A 128 -9.56 -8.09 20.60
N PHE A 129 -10.05 -9.01 21.44
CA PHE A 129 -10.53 -8.72 22.79
C PHE A 129 -9.42 -9.08 23.77
N TRP A 130 -8.43 -8.21 23.93
CA TRP A 130 -7.43 -8.20 25.02
C TRP A 130 -6.73 -6.84 25.05
#